data_AF-A0A9P6E2N8-F1
#
_entry.id   AF-A0A9P6E2N8-F1
#
_cell.length_a   1.000
_cell.length_b   1.000
_cell.length_c   1.000
_cell.angle_alpha   90.00
_cell.angle_beta   90.00
_cell.angle_gamma   90.00
#
_symmetry.space_group_name_H-M   'P 1'
#
loop_
_entity.id
_entity.type
_entity.pdbx_description
1 polymer ?
#
loop_
_entity_poly.entity_id
_entity_poly.type
_entity_poly.pdbx_seq_one_letter_code
_entity_poly.pdbx_strand_id
1 'polypeptide(L)'
;PPDQDQGSDLDSDIDPNENFEPDVNQALTKIWRQFLLDIANRSSNPKANVESAYVKLSDIQKLAVTDETYQNLHLSDFFKACHWKVGTRAEWSRTFTHLFPVRGDERSGSTQNYKNMTYWLDWTGDYLNNSNIPNATIHLMRKHLYKRFNKLRWMPLAQRERVWVSKKPIVSLRSYPETHTTAAPWVLIAPRHEPTFD
;
A
#
# COMPACT_ATOMS: atom_id res chain seq x y z
N PRO A 1 -6.76 -39.21 -28.30
CA PRO A 1 -7.04 -37.92 -27.61
C PRO A 1 -5.73 -37.27 -27.11
N PRO A 2 -5.61 -35.95 -27.26
CA PRO A 2 -5.14 -35.19 -26.11
C PRO A 2 -6.00 -33.94 -25.87
N ASP A 3 -6.24 -33.68 -24.59
CA ASP A 3 -6.82 -32.47 -24.04
C ASP A 3 -5.93 -31.26 -24.36
N GLN A 4 -6.54 -30.18 -24.87
CA GLN A 4 -5.93 -28.86 -24.88
C GLN A 4 -6.69 -27.97 -23.89
N ASP A 5 -6.09 -27.87 -22.71
CA ASP A 5 -6.15 -26.71 -21.84
C ASP A 5 -5.57 -25.50 -22.58
N GLN A 6 -6.39 -24.49 -22.81
CA GLN A 6 -5.91 -23.13 -23.01
C GLN A 6 -6.71 -22.20 -22.09
N GLY A 7 -5.97 -21.73 -21.09
CA GLY A 7 -6.43 -20.78 -20.08
C GLY A 7 -7.15 -19.60 -20.70
N SER A 8 -8.37 -19.38 -20.20
CA SER A 8 -9.19 -18.23 -20.52
C SER A 8 -8.65 -17.00 -19.76
N ASP A 9 -7.61 -16.38 -20.30
CA ASP A 9 -7.22 -15.01 -19.95
C ASP A 9 -8.27 -14.04 -20.52
N LEU A 10 -9.41 -13.91 -19.83
CA LEU A 10 -10.32 -12.79 -20.04
C LEU A 10 -9.75 -11.58 -19.30
N ASP A 11 -8.73 -10.96 -19.89
CA ASP A 11 -8.51 -9.52 -19.78
C ASP A 11 -9.74 -8.84 -20.42
N SER A 12 -10.81 -8.80 -19.65
CA SER A 12 -11.96 -7.94 -19.91
C SER A 12 -11.46 -6.50 -19.80
N ASP A 13 -11.19 -5.94 -20.99
CA ASP A 13 -11.06 -4.52 -21.23
C ASP A 13 -12.26 -3.82 -20.60
N ILE A 14 -12.04 -3.24 -19.42
CA ILE A 14 -13.06 -2.47 -18.73
C ILE A 14 -13.21 -1.15 -19.45
N ASP A 15 -14.43 -0.89 -19.89
CA ASP A 15 -14.88 0.42 -20.32
C ASP A 15 -14.60 1.44 -19.19
N PRO A 16 -13.80 2.49 -19.44
CA PRO A 16 -13.62 3.58 -18.49
C PRO A 16 -14.94 4.28 -18.08
N ASN A 17 -16.07 3.99 -18.76
CA ASN A 17 -17.42 4.43 -18.43
C ASN A 17 -18.28 3.41 -17.66
N GLU A 18 -17.69 2.37 -17.05
CA GLU A 18 -18.45 1.48 -16.16
C GLU A 18 -18.96 2.29 -14.95
N ASN A 19 -20.18 2.82 -15.08
CA ASN A 19 -20.84 3.67 -14.10
C ASN A 19 -21.25 2.82 -12.91
N PHE A 20 -20.49 2.92 -11.83
CA PHE A 20 -20.87 2.37 -10.55
C PHE A 20 -22.13 3.04 -10.03
N GLU A 21 -22.88 2.30 -9.21
CA GLU A 21 -23.83 2.93 -8.31
C GLU A 21 -23.11 4.02 -7.49
N PRO A 22 -23.71 5.21 -7.32
CA PRO A 22 -23.09 6.34 -6.64
C PRO A 22 -22.47 6.01 -5.28
N ASP A 23 -23.04 5.02 -4.56
CA ASP A 23 -22.57 4.57 -3.25
C ASP A 23 -21.18 3.89 -3.32
N VAL A 24 -20.94 3.01 -4.29
CA VAL A 24 -19.65 2.30 -4.43
C VAL A 24 -18.52 3.27 -4.80
N ASN A 25 -18.80 4.28 -5.63
CA ASN A 25 -17.82 5.32 -5.96
C ASN A 25 -17.43 6.18 -4.76
N GLN A 26 -18.41 6.54 -3.92
CA GLN A 26 -18.17 7.28 -2.69
C GLN A 26 -17.38 6.44 -1.68
N ALA A 27 -17.76 5.17 -1.51
CA ALA A 27 -17.03 4.19 -0.71
C ALA A 27 -15.56 4.07 -1.14
N LEU A 28 -15.29 3.87 -2.43
CA LEU A 28 -13.94 3.77 -2.98
C LEU A 28 -13.12 5.03 -2.71
N THR A 29 -13.73 6.21 -2.87
CA THR A 29 -13.07 7.49 -2.62
C THR A 29 -12.73 7.66 -1.15
N LYS A 30 -13.65 7.31 -0.25
CA LYS A 30 -13.45 7.35 1.20
C LYS A 30 -12.33 6.40 1.63
N ILE A 31 -12.40 5.13 1.23
CA ILE A 31 -11.40 4.11 1.58
C ILE A 31 -10.02 4.53 1.06
N TRP A 32 -9.94 4.99 -0.20
CA TRP A 32 -8.68 5.42 -0.78
C TRP A 32 -8.08 6.60 -0.03
N ARG A 33 -8.89 7.62 0.27
CA ARG A 33 -8.45 8.79 1.03
C ARG A 33 -7.92 8.40 2.40
N GLN A 34 -8.66 7.55 3.12
CA GLN A 34 -8.28 7.08 4.45
C GLN A 34 -7.02 6.21 4.39
N PHE A 35 -6.87 5.38 3.36
CA PHE A 35 -5.67 4.58 3.13
C PHE A 35 -4.41 5.45 3.05
N LEU A 36 -4.44 6.51 2.23
CA LEU A 36 -3.30 7.43 2.12
C LEU A 36 -2.98 8.12 3.45
N LEU A 37 -4.00 8.53 4.22
CA LEU A 37 -3.82 9.13 5.54
C LEU A 37 -3.18 8.15 6.53
N ASP A 38 -3.67 6.91 6.58
CA ASP A 38 -3.21 5.90 7.53
C ASP A 38 -1.78 5.47 7.25
N ILE A 39 -1.39 5.38 5.97
CA ILE A 39 -0.02 5.08 5.57
C ILE A 39 0.94 6.15 6.14
N ALA A 40 0.62 7.43 6.00
CA ALA A 40 1.44 8.52 6.52
C ALA A 40 1.47 8.56 8.07
N ASN A 41 0.30 8.40 8.71
CA ASN A 41 0.15 8.52 10.16
C ASN A 41 0.73 7.36 10.96
N ARG A 42 0.76 6.15 10.38
CA ARG A 42 1.24 4.94 11.08
C ARG A 42 2.65 4.53 10.67
N SER A 43 3.39 5.42 10.03
CA SER A 43 4.81 5.24 9.76
C SER A 43 5.56 4.92 11.06
N SER A 44 6.58 4.08 10.97
CA SER A 44 7.28 3.60 12.16
C SER A 44 8.03 4.74 12.86
N ASN A 45 8.02 4.72 14.19
CA ASN A 45 8.88 5.56 15.01
C ASN A 45 10.04 4.75 15.57
N PRO A 46 11.25 5.34 15.73
CA PRO A 46 12.32 4.71 16.48
C PRO A 46 11.84 4.34 17.89
N LYS A 47 12.29 3.19 18.41
CA LYS A 47 11.94 2.74 19.78
C LYS A 47 12.60 3.57 20.89
N ALA A 48 13.39 4.59 20.56
CA ALA A 48 14.04 5.46 21.53
C ALA A 48 13.36 6.84 21.49
N ASN A 49 12.84 7.28 22.62
CA ASN A 49 12.15 8.56 22.87
C ASN A 49 13.00 9.83 22.59
N VAL A 50 14.12 9.72 21.87
CA VAL A 50 15.13 10.77 21.70
C VAL A 50 15.27 11.20 20.24
N GLU A 51 14.97 10.33 19.28
CA GLU A 51 15.03 10.68 17.85
C GLU A 51 13.62 10.71 17.23
N SER A 52 13.36 11.85 16.57
CA SER A 52 12.14 12.13 15.82
C SER A 52 11.77 11.01 14.85
N ALA A 53 10.47 10.81 14.60
CA ALA A 53 9.92 9.88 13.63
C ALA A 53 10.76 9.79 12.33
N TYR A 54 10.89 8.58 11.76
CA TYR A 54 11.58 8.38 10.46
C TYR A 54 10.94 9.18 9.33
N VAL A 55 9.72 9.65 9.52
CA VAL A 55 9.00 10.54 8.59
C VAL A 55 9.24 12.01 8.96
N LYS A 56 9.50 12.83 7.94
CA LYS A 56 9.69 14.29 8.06
C LYS A 56 8.38 15.06 8.18
N LEU A 57 7.28 14.51 7.65
CA LEU A 57 5.98 15.19 7.65
C LEU A 57 5.52 15.52 9.08
N SER A 58 5.13 16.77 9.28
CA SER A 58 4.38 17.20 10.47
C SER A 58 2.99 16.59 10.49
N ASP A 59 2.31 16.63 11.64
CA ASP A 59 0.96 16.06 11.75
C ASP A 59 -0.04 16.76 10.81
N ILE A 60 0.12 18.08 10.59
CA ILE A 60 -0.67 18.82 9.60
C ILE A 60 -0.38 18.33 8.19
N GLN A 61 0.90 18.11 7.84
CA GLN A 61 1.27 17.59 6.53
C GLN A 61 0.77 16.16 6.31
N LYS A 62 0.78 15.31 7.35
CA LYS A 62 0.20 13.95 7.29
C LYS A 62 -1.30 13.97 7.03
N LEU A 63 -2.03 14.94 7.58
CA LEU A 63 -3.46 15.12 7.29
C LEU A 63 -3.71 15.63 5.87
N ALA A 64 -2.74 16.31 5.26
CA ALA A 64 -2.84 16.88 3.92
C ALA A 64 -2.32 15.97 2.79
N VAL A 65 -1.85 14.76 3.07
CA VAL A 65 -1.27 13.88 2.02
C VAL A 65 -2.27 13.55 0.93
N THR A 66 -1.82 13.51 -0.31
CA THR A 66 -2.60 13.17 -1.51
C THR A 66 -1.90 12.08 -2.31
N ASP A 67 -2.51 11.62 -3.42
CA ASP A 67 -1.83 10.74 -4.39
C ASP A 67 -0.47 11.32 -4.82
N GLU A 68 -0.36 12.64 -4.97
CA GLU A 68 0.88 13.33 -5.38
C GLU A 68 2.00 13.14 -4.36
N THR A 69 1.67 13.10 -3.06
CA THR A 69 2.64 12.79 -2.00
C THR A 69 3.33 11.45 -2.24
N TYR A 70 2.58 10.46 -2.71
CA TYR A 70 3.06 9.11 -2.98
C TYR A 70 3.54 8.91 -4.43
N GLN A 71 3.41 9.94 -5.27
CA GLN A 71 4.02 10.03 -6.59
C GLN A 71 5.36 10.77 -6.57
N ASN A 72 5.64 11.53 -5.50
CA ASN A 72 6.93 12.17 -5.31
C ASN A 72 8.01 11.09 -5.07
N LEU A 73 9.01 11.05 -5.95
CA LEU A 73 10.15 10.13 -5.85
C LEU A 73 11.32 10.72 -5.08
N HIS A 74 11.27 12.00 -4.71
CA HIS A 74 12.22 12.62 -3.82
C HIS A 74 11.95 12.16 -2.37
N LEU A 75 12.38 10.94 -2.05
CA LEU A 75 12.01 10.27 -0.81
C LEU A 75 12.55 10.98 0.43
N SER A 76 13.59 11.78 0.29
CA SER A 76 14.09 12.70 1.31
C SER A 76 13.05 13.74 1.75
N ASP A 77 12.02 14.07 0.96
CA ASP A 77 10.92 14.93 1.42
C ASP A 77 10.06 14.23 2.47
N PHE A 78 9.94 12.90 2.35
CA PHE A 78 9.08 12.11 3.23
C PHE A 78 9.85 11.48 4.39
N PHE A 79 11.08 11.00 4.16
CA PHE A 79 11.85 10.21 5.11
C PHE A 79 13.13 10.92 5.55
N LYS A 80 13.45 10.79 6.84
CA LYS A 80 14.78 11.08 7.40
C LYS A 80 15.74 9.93 7.17
N ALA A 81 15.24 8.71 7.28
CA ALA A 81 15.94 7.51 6.89
C ALA A 81 14.95 6.42 6.46
N CYS A 82 15.34 5.61 5.47
CA CYS A 82 14.59 4.44 5.02
C CYS A 82 15.52 3.41 4.37
N HIS A 83 15.03 2.18 4.26
CA HIS A 83 15.63 1.18 3.38
C HIS A 83 14.70 0.95 2.20
N TRP A 84 15.22 0.97 0.98
CA TRP A 84 14.39 0.96 -0.21
C TRP A 84 14.92 -0.01 -1.27
N LYS A 85 14.02 -0.42 -2.16
CA LYS A 85 14.37 -1.12 -3.39
C LYS A 85 13.38 -0.79 -4.50
N VAL A 86 13.83 -0.89 -5.74
CA VAL A 86 12.93 -0.98 -6.88
C VAL A 86 12.27 -2.34 -6.89
N GLY A 87 10.94 -2.34 -6.85
CA GLY A 87 10.14 -3.55 -6.85
C GLY A 87 10.02 -4.16 -8.24
N THR A 88 9.95 -5.49 -8.29
CA THR A 88 9.41 -6.18 -9.46
C THR A 88 7.89 -5.96 -9.54
N ARG A 89 7.28 -6.19 -10.72
CA ARG A 89 5.82 -6.17 -10.88
C ARG A 89 5.12 -7.12 -9.89
N ALA A 90 5.71 -8.29 -9.66
CA ALA A 90 5.19 -9.27 -8.71
C ALA A 90 5.24 -8.77 -7.27
N GLU A 91 6.32 -8.10 -6.86
CA GLU A 91 6.43 -7.50 -5.53
C GLU A 91 5.44 -6.37 -5.33
N TRP A 92 5.28 -5.48 -6.32
CA TRP A 92 4.30 -4.39 -6.26
C TRP A 92 2.86 -4.91 -6.13
N SER A 93 2.50 -5.90 -6.95
CA SER A 93 1.20 -6.57 -6.89
C SER A 93 0.98 -7.32 -5.56
N ARG A 94 2.03 -7.95 -5.02
CA ARG A 94 1.98 -8.61 -3.71
C ARG A 94 1.79 -7.59 -2.58
N THR A 95 2.49 -6.45 -2.62
CA THR A 95 2.31 -5.36 -1.67
C THR A 95 0.88 -4.82 -1.72
N PHE A 96 0.31 -4.62 -2.91
CA PHE A 96 -1.11 -4.26 -3.04
C PHE A 96 -2.01 -5.32 -2.39
N THR A 97 -1.77 -6.60 -2.70
CA THR A 97 -2.53 -7.71 -2.10
C THR A 97 -2.40 -7.75 -0.59
N HIS A 98 -1.30 -7.22 -0.06
CA HIS A 98 -1.13 -7.13 1.36
C HIS A 98 -1.89 -6.00 2.04
N LEU A 99 -2.06 -4.87 1.34
CA LEU A 99 -2.74 -3.67 1.83
C LEU A 99 -4.26 -3.78 1.65
N PHE A 100 -4.69 -4.36 0.54
CA PHE A 100 -6.07 -4.71 0.29
C PHE A 100 -6.06 -6.22 0.08
N PRO A 101 -6.55 -7.08 0.99
CA PRO A 101 -6.74 -8.51 0.73
C PRO A 101 -8.05 -8.79 -0.01
N VAL A 102 -8.19 -9.99 -0.55
CA VAL A 102 -9.46 -10.51 -1.06
C VAL A 102 -10.28 -11.11 0.10
N ARG A 103 -11.59 -11.27 -0.08
CA ARG A 103 -12.43 -11.98 0.90
C ARG A 103 -11.94 -13.42 1.08
N GLY A 104 -11.88 -13.88 2.32
CA GLY A 104 -11.32 -15.18 2.72
C GLY A 104 -9.79 -15.17 2.92
N ASP A 105 -9.08 -14.11 2.52
CA ASP A 105 -7.65 -13.89 2.83
C ASP A 105 -7.47 -12.75 3.85
N GLU A 106 -8.55 -12.32 4.51
CA GLU A 106 -8.45 -11.54 5.74
C GLU A 106 -7.66 -12.32 6.79
N ARG A 107 -6.72 -11.65 7.42
CA ARG A 107 -5.62 -12.32 8.11
C ARG A 107 -6.01 -12.69 9.54
N SER A 108 -5.93 -13.97 9.86
CA SER A 108 -5.86 -14.48 11.22
C SER A 108 -4.41 -14.43 11.73
N GLY A 109 -4.07 -13.47 12.59
CA GLY A 109 -2.73 -13.36 13.16
C GLY A 109 -2.44 -12.04 13.90
N SER A 110 -1.26 -11.94 14.50
CA SER A 110 -0.74 -10.70 15.12
C SER A 110 -0.37 -9.68 14.04
N THR A 111 -1.38 -9.08 13.41
CA THR A 111 -1.20 -8.06 12.37
C THR A 111 -0.84 -6.72 13.02
N GLN A 112 0.44 -6.51 13.31
CA GLN A 112 0.91 -5.26 13.89
C GLN A 112 0.69 -4.10 12.90
N ASN A 113 0.15 -2.99 13.40
CA ASN A 113 -0.22 -1.76 12.69
C ASN A 113 -1.52 -1.80 11.87
N TYR A 114 -1.89 -2.92 11.23
CA TYR A 114 -3.12 -2.99 10.43
C TYR A 114 -4.40 -2.73 11.25
N LYS A 115 -4.51 -3.34 12.44
CA LYS A 115 -5.70 -3.20 13.31
C LYS A 115 -5.94 -1.76 13.80
N ASN A 116 -4.93 -0.90 13.69
CA ASN A 116 -4.99 0.49 14.12
C ASN A 116 -5.19 1.47 12.94
N MET A 117 -5.42 0.95 11.74
CA MET A 117 -5.67 1.74 10.53
C MET A 117 -7.16 1.71 10.22
N THR A 118 -7.78 2.89 10.18
CA THR A 118 -9.19 3.04 9.88
C THR A 118 -9.55 2.46 8.51
N TYR A 119 -8.73 2.68 7.48
CA TYR A 119 -9.03 2.11 6.15
C TYR A 119 -9.08 0.58 6.18
N TRP A 120 -8.27 -0.05 7.02
CA TRP A 120 -8.20 -1.50 7.13
C TRP A 120 -9.44 -2.04 7.84
N LEU A 121 -9.89 -1.36 8.89
CA LEU A 121 -11.13 -1.69 9.60
C LEU A 121 -12.34 -1.52 8.67
N ASP A 122 -12.42 -0.40 7.94
CA ASP A 122 -13.46 -0.16 6.94
C ASP A 122 -13.41 -1.26 5.86
N TRP A 123 -12.26 -1.48 5.21
CA TRP A 123 -12.11 -2.46 4.14
C TRP A 123 -12.46 -3.89 4.57
N THR A 124 -11.90 -4.36 5.68
CA THR A 124 -12.10 -5.74 6.13
C THR A 124 -13.44 -5.95 6.82
N GLY A 125 -13.91 -5.00 7.62
CA GLY A 125 -15.17 -5.08 8.34
C GLY A 125 -16.37 -4.80 7.44
N ASP A 126 -16.45 -3.59 6.91
CA ASP A 126 -17.65 -3.10 6.21
C ASP A 126 -17.81 -3.69 4.80
N TYR A 127 -16.70 -4.13 4.18
CA TYR A 127 -16.73 -4.71 2.82
C TYR A 127 -16.44 -6.21 2.79
N LEU A 128 -15.26 -6.65 3.22
CA LEU A 128 -14.90 -8.07 3.10
C LEU A 128 -15.80 -8.95 3.97
N ASN A 129 -16.03 -8.61 5.23
CA ASN A 129 -16.81 -9.44 6.15
C ASN A 129 -18.33 -9.23 6.04
N ASN A 130 -18.78 -8.25 5.25
CA ASN A 130 -20.19 -7.97 5.06
C ASN A 130 -20.80 -8.89 4.00
N SER A 131 -21.56 -9.89 4.45
CA SER A 131 -22.21 -10.88 3.59
C SER A 131 -23.21 -10.28 2.60
N ASN A 132 -23.68 -9.05 2.83
CA ASN A 132 -24.60 -8.37 1.92
C ASN A 132 -23.88 -7.80 0.69
N ILE A 133 -22.55 -7.69 0.71
CA ILE A 133 -21.78 -7.22 -0.44
C ILE A 133 -21.37 -8.42 -1.30
N PRO A 134 -21.80 -8.49 -2.57
CA PRO A 134 -21.41 -9.57 -3.48
C PRO A 134 -19.90 -9.62 -3.72
N ASN A 135 -19.36 -10.83 -3.94
CA ASN A 135 -17.95 -11.01 -4.30
C ASN A 135 -17.55 -10.27 -5.57
N ALA A 136 -18.46 -10.18 -6.55
CA ALA A 136 -18.26 -9.43 -7.78
C ALA A 136 -18.01 -7.94 -7.49
N THR A 137 -18.79 -7.33 -6.58
CA THR A 137 -18.61 -5.94 -6.16
C THR A 137 -17.26 -5.72 -5.50
N ILE A 138 -16.83 -6.61 -4.60
CA ILE A 138 -15.51 -6.52 -3.95
C ILE A 138 -14.38 -6.65 -4.97
N HIS A 139 -14.49 -7.60 -5.91
CA HIS A 139 -13.51 -7.79 -6.96
C HIS A 139 -13.37 -6.52 -7.81
N LEU A 140 -14.50 -5.92 -8.19
CA LEU A 140 -14.54 -4.69 -8.96
C LEU A 140 -13.94 -3.51 -8.18
N MET A 141 -14.35 -3.31 -6.91
CA MET A 141 -13.75 -2.30 -6.02
C MET A 141 -12.23 -2.44 -5.93
N ARG A 142 -11.76 -3.68 -5.71
CA ARG A 142 -10.33 -3.98 -5.65
C ARG A 142 -9.62 -3.69 -6.97
N LYS A 143 -10.21 -4.00 -8.11
CA LYS A 143 -9.66 -3.67 -9.44
C LYS A 143 -9.50 -2.15 -9.60
N HIS A 144 -10.46 -1.37 -9.12
CA HIS A 144 -10.38 0.10 -9.12
C HIS A 144 -9.32 0.64 -8.16
N LEU A 145 -9.24 0.11 -6.95
CA LEU A 145 -8.17 0.43 -6.00
C LEU A 145 -6.79 0.10 -6.58
N TYR A 146 -6.66 -1.03 -7.29
CA TYR A 146 -5.40 -1.41 -7.92
C TYR A 146 -5.01 -0.48 -9.07
N LYS A 147 -5.97 -0.08 -9.91
CA LYS A 147 -5.76 0.94 -10.96
C LYS A 147 -5.23 2.24 -10.35
N ARG A 148 -5.78 2.67 -9.21
CA ARG A 148 -5.35 3.87 -8.48
C ARG A 148 -3.97 3.68 -7.83
N PHE A 149 -3.74 2.52 -7.21
CA PHE A 149 -2.46 2.13 -6.61
C PHE A 149 -1.31 2.11 -7.61
N ASN A 150 -1.54 1.67 -8.85
CA ASN A 150 -0.53 1.69 -9.91
C ASN A 150 -0.16 3.09 -10.40
N LYS A 151 -0.87 4.14 -9.96
CA LYS A 151 -0.46 5.53 -10.18
C LYS A 151 0.52 6.01 -9.11
N LEU A 152 0.65 5.33 -7.98
CA LEU A 152 1.63 5.66 -6.94
C LEU A 152 3.02 5.19 -7.36
N ARG A 153 4.06 5.88 -6.89
CA ARG A 153 5.45 5.58 -7.27
C ARG A 153 6.26 4.93 -6.17
N TRP A 154 5.79 4.98 -4.93
CA TRP A 154 6.38 4.26 -3.82
C TRP A 154 5.32 3.90 -2.80
N MET A 155 5.58 2.85 -2.02
CA MET A 155 4.75 2.41 -0.90
C MET A 155 5.61 1.78 0.20
N PRO A 156 5.08 1.61 1.43
CA PRO A 156 5.69 0.69 2.37
C PRO A 156 5.89 -0.66 1.70
N LEU A 157 7.03 -1.31 1.92
CA LEU A 157 7.21 -2.71 1.55
C LEU A 157 6.39 -3.58 2.50
N ALA A 158 5.07 -3.49 2.36
CA ALA A 158 4.11 -4.12 3.23
C ALA A 158 4.30 -5.63 3.16
N GLN A 159 4.27 -6.26 4.33
CA GLN A 159 4.28 -7.70 4.48
C GLN A 159 2.92 -8.17 4.97
N ARG A 160 2.75 -9.49 5.01
CA ARG A 160 1.52 -10.11 5.50
C ARG A 160 1.16 -9.65 6.92
N GLU A 161 2.12 -9.46 7.79
CA GLU A 161 1.81 -9.15 9.20
C GLU A 161 1.86 -7.65 9.50
N ARG A 162 2.55 -6.86 8.68
CA ARG A 162 2.85 -5.44 8.99
C ARG A 162 2.86 -4.59 7.74
N VAL A 163 2.20 -3.43 7.79
CA VAL A 163 2.30 -2.41 6.73
C VAL A 163 3.71 -1.83 6.70
N TRP A 164 4.15 -1.30 7.84
CA TRP A 164 5.48 -0.75 8.00
C TRP A 164 6.39 -1.77 8.67
N VAL A 165 7.29 -2.34 7.88
CA VAL A 165 8.42 -3.12 8.39
C VAL A 165 9.54 -2.15 8.72
N SER A 166 10.03 -2.20 9.96
CA SER A 166 11.20 -1.42 10.40
C SER A 166 12.26 -2.33 10.96
N LYS A 167 13.25 -2.65 10.11
CA LYS A 167 14.34 -3.58 10.38
C LYS A 167 15.59 -3.08 9.68
N LYS A 168 16.76 -3.61 10.05
CA LYS A 168 18.02 -3.37 9.36
C LYS A 168 17.91 -3.73 7.86
N PRO A 169 18.73 -3.13 6.98
CA PRO A 169 18.67 -3.45 5.56
C PRO A 169 19.11 -4.90 5.34
N ILE A 170 18.46 -5.57 4.39
CA ILE A 170 18.92 -6.84 3.82
C ILE A 170 19.64 -6.56 2.50
N VAL A 171 20.35 -7.54 1.95
CA VAL A 171 21.18 -7.38 0.72
C VAL A 171 20.42 -6.74 -0.45
N SER A 172 19.12 -7.01 -0.58
CA SER A 172 18.30 -6.47 -1.67
C SER A 172 17.80 -5.03 -1.43
N LEU A 173 18.11 -4.40 -0.30
CA LEU A 173 17.68 -3.06 0.06
C LEU A 173 18.89 -2.12 0.11
N ARG A 174 18.72 -0.93 -0.48
CA ARG A 174 19.62 0.21 -0.31
C ARG A 174 19.15 1.06 0.87
N SER A 175 20.02 1.88 1.42
CA SER A 175 19.70 2.78 2.53
C SER A 175 19.71 4.24 2.09
N TYR A 176 18.81 5.02 2.67
CA TYR A 176 18.94 6.47 2.74
C TYR A 176 18.92 6.91 4.22
N PRO A 177 19.84 7.80 4.63
CA PRO A 177 21.12 8.07 3.98
C PRO A 177 21.92 6.79 3.74
N GLU A 178 22.87 6.79 2.81
CA GLU A 178 23.66 5.57 2.48
C GLU A 178 24.41 5.01 3.70
N THR A 179 24.78 5.88 4.63
CA THR A 179 25.43 5.53 5.90
C THR A 179 24.49 4.91 6.94
N HIS A 180 23.17 4.90 6.68
CA HIS A 180 22.18 4.38 7.63
C HIS A 180 22.14 2.85 7.63
N THR A 181 22.54 2.24 8.76
CA THR A 181 22.68 0.78 8.91
C THR A 181 21.80 0.17 10.01
N THR A 182 21.11 1.00 10.80
CA THR A 182 20.21 0.55 11.86
C THR A 182 18.82 0.26 11.29
N ALA A 183 17.83 -0.01 12.15
CA ALA A 183 16.48 -0.27 11.65
C ALA A 183 15.89 1.00 11.04
N ALA A 184 15.26 0.91 9.88
CA ALA A 184 14.46 1.97 9.29
C ALA A 184 13.27 1.37 8.51
N PRO A 185 12.26 2.19 8.17
CA PRO A 185 11.14 1.73 7.36
C PRO A 185 11.59 1.16 6.03
N TRP A 186 11.05 -0.01 5.66
CA TRP A 186 11.26 -0.59 4.34
C TRP A 186 10.26 -0.02 3.34
N VAL A 187 10.76 0.48 2.22
CA VAL A 187 10.03 1.16 1.16
C VAL A 187 10.21 0.39 -0.14
N LEU A 188 9.11 0.19 -0.85
CA LEU A 188 9.09 -0.38 -2.19
C LEU A 188 8.84 0.74 -3.18
N ILE A 189 9.74 0.90 -4.15
CA ILE A 189 9.54 1.77 -5.30
C ILE A 189 8.79 0.99 -6.37
N ALA A 190 7.81 1.63 -7.01
CA ALA A 190 7.06 1.05 -8.10
C ALA A 190 8.01 0.62 -9.25
N PRO A 191 7.69 -0.45 -9.99
CA PRO A 191 8.55 -0.94 -11.06
C PRO A 191 8.89 0.17 -12.06
N ARG A 192 10.13 0.18 -12.56
CA ARG A 192 10.64 1.13 -13.57
C ARG A 192 10.75 2.59 -13.10
N HIS A 193 10.66 2.84 -11.80
CA HIS A 193 10.93 4.14 -11.20
C HIS A 193 12.18 4.07 -10.33
N GLU A 194 12.89 5.21 -10.20
CA GLU A 194 14.08 5.34 -9.36
C GLU A 194 13.86 6.53 -8.41
N PRO A 195 14.11 6.37 -7.09
CA PRO A 195 13.99 7.46 -6.14
C PRO A 195 15.17 8.44 -6.23
N THR A 196 14.94 9.67 -5.79
CA THR A 196 15.98 10.71 -5.62
C THR A 196 16.06 11.17 -4.17
N PHE A 197 17.18 11.77 -3.79
CA PHE A 197 17.53 12.06 -2.39
C PHE A 197 18.36 13.33 -2.17
N ASP A 198 18.66 14.05 -3.25
CA ASP A 198 19.56 15.20 -3.41
C ASP A 198 18.96 16.56 -3.06
#